data_AF-A0A965PKS3-F1
#
_entry.id   AF-A0A965PKS3-F1
#
_cell.length_a   1.000
_cell.length_b   1.000
_cell.length_c   1.000
_cell.angle_alpha   90.00
_cell.angle_beta   90.00
_cell.angle_gamma   90.00
#
_symmetry.space_group_name_H-M   'P 1'
#
loop_
_entity.id
_entity.type
_entity.pdbx_description
1 polymer ?
#
loop_
_entity_poly.entity_id
_entity_poly.type
_entity_poly.pdbx_seq_one_letter_code
_entity_poly.pdbx_strand_id
1 'polypeptide(L)' 'DLFGGSGSTLIACEQTDRTCFMMELDPKYVDVIIARWEKLTGLTAELVEG' A
#
# COMPACT_ATOMS: atom_id res chain seq x y z
N ASP A 1 6.50 3.48 -7.11
CA ASP A 1 5.29 4.11 -7.65
C ASP A 1 5.10 5.46 -7.00
N LEU A 2 5.06 6.55 -7.76
CA LEU A 2 5.00 7.90 -7.20
C LEU A 2 3.56 8.39 -6.98
N PHE A 3 2.56 7.66 -7.49
CA PHE A 3 1.15 8.03 -7.42
C PHE A 3 0.34 6.79 -7.02
N GLY A 4 0.27 6.54 -5.71
CA GLY A 4 -0.33 5.33 -5.17
C GLY A 4 -1.79 5.13 -5.56
N GLY A 5 -2.59 6.19 -5.60
CA GLY A 5 -3.99 6.16 -6.00
C GLY A 5 -4.76 5.05 -5.28
N SER A 6 -5.22 4.05 -6.03
CA SER A 6 -5.95 2.90 -5.46
C SER A 6 -5.09 1.78 -4.87
N GLY A 7 -3.75 1.90 -4.91
CA GLY A 7 -2.82 0.87 -4.45
C GLY A 7 -2.71 -0.34 -5.38
N SER A 8 -3.00 -0.19 -6.68
CA SER A 8 -2.97 -1.30 -7.64
C SER A 8 -1.57 -1.92 -7.77
N THR A 9 -0.53 -1.09 -7.87
CA THR A 9 0.86 -1.55 -7.96
C THR A 9 1.29 -2.31 -6.72
N LEU A 10 0.94 -1.83 -5.51
CA LEU A 10 1.24 -2.52 -4.24
C LEU A 10 0.62 -3.91 -4.22
N ILE A 11 -0.66 -4.03 -4.57
CA ILE A 11 -1.33 -5.33 -4.60
C ILE A 11 -0.74 -6.27 -5.65
N ALA A 12 -0.39 -5.77 -6.84
CA ALA A 12 0.26 -6.59 -7.86
C ALA A 12 1.62 -7.09 -7.37
N CYS A 13 2.39 -6.24 -6.70
CA CYS A 13 3.67 -6.60 -6.08
C CYS A 13 3.50 -7.71 -5.01
N GLU A 14 2.55 -7.54 -4.09
CA GLU A 14 2.24 -8.53 -3.04
C GLU A 14 1.88 -9.91 -3.64
N GLN A 15 1.01 -9.95 -4.65
CA GLN A 15 0.58 -11.19 -5.30
C GLN A 15 1.66 -11.88 -6.12
N THR A 16 2.75 -11.18 -6.44
CA THR A 16 3.82 -11.68 -7.32
C THR A 16 5.17 -11.71 -6.61
N ASP A 17 5.16 -11.65 -5.29
CA ASP A 17 6.36 -11.74 -4.44
C ASP A 17 7.44 -10.71 -4.82
N ARG A 18 7.01 -9.45 -5.01
CA ARG A 18 7.89 -8.32 -5.35
C ARG A 18 7.77 -7.23 -4.29
N THR A 19 8.89 -6.59 -3.97
CA THR A 19 8.91 -5.41 -3.09
C THR A 19 8.33 -4.20 -3.82
N CYS A 20 7.45 -3.44 -3.15
CA CYS A 20 6.89 -2.20 -3.67
C CYS A 20 7.32 -1.01 -2.79
N PHE A 21 7.87 0.03 -3.41
CA PHE A 21 8.03 1.34 -2.77
C PHE A 21 7.06 2.30 -3.43
N MET A 22 6.17 2.88 -2.65
CA MET A 22 5.06 3.72 -3.12
C MET A 22 4.97 4.99 -2.30
N MET A 23 4.54 6.08 -2.94
CA MET A 23 4.17 7.33 -2.27
C MET A 23 2.76 7.75 -2.71
N GLU A 24 2.04 8.39 -1.79
CA GLU A 24 0.75 9.02 -2.05
C GLU A 24 0.63 10.29 -1.20
N LEU A 25 0.13 11.36 -1.80
CA LEU A 25 0.04 12.67 -1.16
C LEU A 25 -1.30 12.89 -0.47
N ASP A 26 -2.39 12.38 -1.06
CA ASP A 26 -3.73 12.55 -0.52
C ASP A 26 -3.98 11.52 0.61
N PRO A 27 -4.16 11.96 1.87
CA PRO A 27 -4.36 11.07 3.00
C PRO A 27 -5.54 10.11 2.81
N LYS A 28 -6.59 10.52 2.08
CA LYS A 28 -7.73 9.66 1.79
C LYS A 28 -7.32 8.44 0.97
N TYR A 29 -6.42 8.61 0.01
CA TYR A 29 -5.92 7.49 -0.78
C TYR A 29 -4.92 6.64 0.01
N VAL A 30 -4.14 7.23 0.92
CA VAL A 30 -3.30 6.48 1.88
C VAL A 30 -4.15 5.50 2.70
N ASP A 31 -5.25 5.96 3.29
CA ASP A 31 -6.18 5.11 4.06
C ASP A 31 -6.75 3.96 3.22
N VAL A 32 -7.11 4.25 1.95
CA VAL A 32 -7.62 3.24 1.00
C VAL A 32 -6.56 2.20 0.69
N ILE A 33 -5.30 2.62 0.48
CA ILE A 33 -4.18 1.73 0.18
C ILE A 33 -3.91 0.80 1.38
N ILE A 34 -3.86 1.34 2.60
CA ILE A 34 -3.66 0.58 3.83
C ILE A 34 -4.76 -0.47 3.99
N ALA A 35 -6.03 -0.06 4.00
CA ALA A 35 -7.15 -0.97 4.21
C ALA A 35 -7.20 -2.09 3.14
N ARG A 36 -6.82 -1.79 1.90
CA ARG A 36 -6.80 -2.75 0.81
C ARG A 36 -5.65 -3.76 0.95
N TRP A 37 -4.46 -3.30 1.37
CA TRP A 37 -3.33 -4.18 1.63
C TRP A 37 -3.59 -5.08 2.84
N GLU A 38 -4.05 -4.53 3.97
CA GLU A 38 -4.39 -5.31 5.18
C GLU A 38 -5.45 -6.36 4.90
N LYS A 39 -6.49 -6.02 4.11
CA LYS A 39 -7.52 -6.99 3.69
C LYS A 39 -6.96 -8.13 2.84
N LEU A 40 -5.96 -7.85 2.00
CA LEU A 40 -5.35 -8.87 1.12
C LEU A 40 -4.45 -9.81 1.91
N THR A 41 -3.61 -9.27 2.79
CA THR A 41 -2.56 -10.02 3.48
C THR A 41 -3.01 -10.58 4.83
N GLY A 42 -4.03 -9.98 5.44
CA GLY A 42 -4.42 -10.25 6.83
C GLY A 42 -3.46 -9.67 7.87
N LEU A 43 -2.49 -8.87 7.45
CA LEU A 43 -1.54 -8.18 8.32
C LEU A 43 -2.05 -6.79 8.70
N THR A 44 -1.38 -6.16 9.66
CA THR A 44 -1.64 -4.78 10.09
C THR A 44 -0.50 -3.88 9.62
N ALA A 45 -0.82 -2.73 9.03
CA ALA A 45 0.17 -1.76 8.61
C ALA A 45 0.80 -1.08 9.83
N GLU A 46 2.13 -0.94 9.82
CA GLU A 46 2.88 -0.33 10.92
C GLU A 46 3.44 1.03 10.49
N LEU A 47 3.23 2.03 11.35
CA LEU A 47 3.89 3.32 11.21
C LEU A 47 5.34 3.18 11.66
N VAL A 48 6.28 3.33 10.72
CA VAL A 48 7.71 3.30 11.01
C VAL A 48 8.18 4.71 11.32
N GLU A 49 8.67 4.96 12.53
CA GLU A 49 9.39 6.19 12.87
C GLU A 49 10.82 6.12 12.28
N GLY A 50 11.23 7.17 11.57
CA GLY A 50 12.54 7.28 10.91
C GLY A 50 13.51 8.19 11.64
#